data_AF-A0A3M1KKK4-F1
#
_entry.id   AF-A0A3M1KKK4-F1
#
_cell.length_a   1.000
_cell.length_b   1.000
_cell.length_c   1.000
_cell.angle_alpha   90.00
_cell.angle_beta   90.00
_cell.angle_gamma   90.00
#
_symmetry.space_group_name_H-M   'P 1'
#
loop_
_entity.id
_entity.type
_entity.pdbx_description
1 polymer ?
#
loop_
_entity_poly.entity_id
_entity_poly.type
_entity_poly.pdbx_seq_one_letter_code
_entity_poly.pdbx_strand_id
1 'polypeptide(L)' 'MALILSRKPRQDIRIGPDTRIRVLAVSGEEVLLGIEARPETRIIRQELEEAYSGGRPAPGTYPRKSSQGREHEDLTADA' A
#
# COMPACT_ATOMS: atom_id res chain seq x y z
N MET A 1 20.60 4.59 10.14
CA MET A 1 21.14 3.30 9.67
C MET A 1 19.98 2.51 9.05
N ALA A 2 20.16 1.85 7.91
CA ALA A 2 19.09 1.13 7.21
C ALA A 2 19.46 -0.35 7.03
N LEU A 3 18.46 -1.24 7.14
CA LEU A 3 18.62 -2.68 6.85
C LEU A 3 17.90 -3.00 5.54
N ILE A 4 18.60 -3.67 4.62
CA ILE A 4 18.09 -4.02 3.30
C ILE A 4 17.85 -5.52 3.25
N LEU A 5 16.64 -5.94 2.88
CA LEU A 5 16.24 -7.35 2.80
C LEU A 5 15.50 -7.61 1.49
N SER A 6 15.93 -8.63 0.74
CA SER A 6 15.18 -9.13 -0.42
C SER A 6 14.19 -10.22 0.03
N ARG A 7 12.91 -10.07 -0.30
CA ARG A 7 11.84 -11.04 0.05
C ARG A 7 11.09 -11.52 -1.20
N LYS A 8 10.77 -12.81 -1.20
CA LYS A 8 9.85 -13.44 -2.17
C LYS A 8 8.40 -13.30 -1.70
N PRO A 9 7.40 -13.51 -2.57
CA PRO A 9 6.02 -13.66 -2.15
C PRO A 9 5.86 -14.69 -1.03
N ARG A 10 4.93 -14.43 -0.11
CA ARG A 10 4.64 -15.17 1.13
C ARG A 10 5.74 -15.17 2.19
N GLN A 11 6.81 -14.38 2.02
CA GLN A 11 7.83 -14.21 3.06
C GLN A 11 7.52 -13.00 3.95
N ASP A 12 7.97 -13.12 5.19
CA ASP A 12 7.73 -12.14 6.24
C ASP A 12 9.02 -11.39 6.62
N ILE A 13 8.83 -10.15 7.07
CA ILE A 13 9.80 -9.30 7.76
C ILE A 13 9.19 -8.98 9.12
N ARG A 14 9.96 -9.15 10.20
CA ARG A 14 9.54 -8.76 11.55
C ARG A 14 10.30 -7.53 12.01
N ILE A 15 9.59 -6.58 12.59
CA ILE A 15 10.13 -5.37 13.20
C ILE A 15 9.70 -5.38 14.66
N GLY A 16 10.67 -5.55 15.56
CA GLY A 16 10.36 -5.75 16.98
C GLY A 16 9.44 -6.96 17.21
N PRO A 17 8.70 -6.97 18.33
CA PRO A 17 7.83 -8.09 18.69
C PRO A 17 6.45 -8.07 18.01
N ASP A 18 5.96 -6.90 17.60
CA ASP A 18 4.52 -6.72 17.28
C ASP A 18 4.22 -6.34 15.84
N THR A 19 5.25 -6.02 15.04
CA THR A 19 5.06 -5.61 13.66
C THR A 19 5.55 -6.69 12.71
N ARG A 20 4.65 -7.12 11.82
CA ARG A 20 4.94 -8.05 10.73
C ARG A 20 4.58 -7.41 9.40
N ILE A 21 5.53 -7.41 8.46
CA ILE A 21 5.30 -7.05 7.06
C ILE A 21 5.39 -8.34 6.26
N ARG A 22 4.36 -8.64 5.46
CA ARG A 22 4.28 -9.80 4.58
C ARG A 22 4.24 -9.34 3.13
N VAL A 23 5.10 -9.91 2.30
CA VAL A 23 4.97 -9.76 0.84
C VAL A 23 3.86 -10.71 0.37
N LEU A 24 2.72 -10.18 -0.03
CA LEU A 24 1.59 -11.00 -0.49
C LEU A 24 1.74 -11.40 -1.96
N ALA A 25 2.10 -10.44 -2.81
CA ALA A 25 2.31 -10.64 -4.24
C ALA A 25 3.29 -9.61 -4.81
N VAL A 26 3.88 -9.92 -5.96
CA VAL A 26 4.70 -9.00 -6.76
C VAL A 26 4.16 -9.06 -8.19
N SER A 27 3.86 -7.89 -8.77
CA SER A 27 3.31 -7.75 -10.13
C SER A 27 4.04 -6.63 -10.85
N GLY A 28 5.03 -6.99 -11.66
CA GLY A 28 5.90 -6.02 -12.32
C GLY A 28 6.63 -5.15 -11.29
N GLU A 29 6.36 -3.85 -11.31
CA GLU A 29 6.93 -2.87 -10.40
C GLU A 29 6.14 -2.71 -9.09
N GLU A 30 4.94 -3.30 -9.00
CA GLU A 30 4.08 -3.18 -7.82
C GLU A 30 4.25 -4.37 -6.87
N VAL A 31 4.21 -4.08 -5.57
CA VAL A 31 4.27 -5.08 -4.50
C VAL A 31 3.04 -4.94 -3.61
N LEU A 32 2.31 -6.04 -3.45
CA LEU A 32 1.22 -6.11 -2.48
C LEU A 32 1.80 -6.48 -1.11
N LEU A 33 1.66 -5.58 -0.14
CA LEU A 33 2.15 -5.76 1.22
C LEU A 33 0.98 -5.92 2.20
N GLY A 34 1.06 -6.93 3.07
CA GLY A 34 0.26 -7.03 4.28
C GLY A 34 1.06 -6.48 5.46
N ILE A 35 0.46 -5.62 6.27
CA ILE A 35 1.12 -5.06 7.47
C ILE A 35 0.22 -5.34 8.67
N GLU A 36 0.75 -6.09 9.63
CA GLU A 36 0.14 -6.34 10.94
C GLU A 36 0.97 -5.56 11.97
N ALA A 37 0.30 -4.75 12.78
CA ALA A 37 0.92 -4.01 13.88
C ALA A 37 -0.09 -3.81 15.02
N ARG A 38 0.35 -3.28 16.16
CA ARG A 38 -0.56 -2.92 17.26
C ARG A 38 -1.55 -1.84 16.84
N PRO A 39 -2.76 -1.75 17.44
CA PRO A 39 -3.79 -0.78 17.07
C PRO A 39 -3.35 0.70 17.16
N GLU A 40 -2.46 1.03 18.09
CA GLU A 40 -1.88 2.35 18.27
C GLU A 40 -0.82 2.71 17.21
N THR A 41 -0.31 1.70 16.48
CA THR A 41 0.67 1.93 15.41
C THR A 41 -0.04 2.42 14.16
N ARG A 42 0.22 3.67 13.79
CA ARG A 42 -0.33 4.26 12.57
C ARG A 42 0.37 3.67 11.35
N ILE A 43 -0.40 3.06 10.46
CA ILE A 43 0.04 2.58 9.15
C ILE A 43 -0.61 3.47 8.09
N ILE A 44 0.20 4.24 7.37
CA ILE A 44 -0.25 5.13 6.29
C ILE A 44 0.63 4.96 5.07
N ARG A 45 0.07 5.22 3.89
CA ARG A 45 0.85 5.36 2.67
C ARG A 45 1.61 6.69 2.72
N GLN A 46 2.86 6.71 2.26
CA GLN A 46 3.74 7.87 2.42
C GLN A 46 3.14 9.15 1.81
N GLU A 47 2.48 9.04 0.66
CA GLU A 47 1.84 10.18 -0.01
C GLU A 47 0.70 10.81 0.81
N LEU A 48 0.27 10.17 1.90
CA LEU A 48 -0.78 10.68 2.78
C LEU A 48 -0.23 11.35 4.04
N GLU A 49 1.08 11.35 4.27
CA GLU A 49 1.69 11.85 5.52
C GLU A 49 1.30 13.30 5.83
N GLU A 50 1.33 14.19 4.83
CA GLU A 50 0.94 15.60 4.97
C GLU A 50 -0.53 15.79 5.38
N ALA A 51 -1.42 14.90 4.91
CA ALA A 51 -2.84 14.95 5.26
C ALA A 51 -3.11 14.57 6.73
N TYR A 52 -2.16 13.85 7.37
CA TYR A 52 -2.30 13.39 8.76
C TYR A 52 -1.47 14.21 9.77
N SER A 53 -0.53 15.05 9.31
CA SER A 53 0.25 15.95 10.17
C SER A 53 -0.54 17.21 10.59
N GLY A 54 -1.60 17.59 9.86
CA GLY A 54 -2.46 18.75 10.16
C GLY A 54 -3.68 18.50 11.05
N GLY A 55 -3.91 17.27 11.51
CA GLY A 55 -5.10 16.89 12.27
C GLY A 55 -5.82 15.69 11.64
N ARG A 56 -6.65 15.00 12.44
CA ARG A 56 -7.36 13.77 12.03
C ARG A 56 -8.22 14.08 10.80
N PRO A 57 -7.99 13.49 9.62
CA PRO A 57 -8.88 13.68 8.49
C PRO A 57 -10.27 13.15 8.85
N ALA A 58 -11.30 13.83 8.37
CA ALA A 58 -12.68 13.45 8.64
C ALA A 58 -12.92 11.98 8.19
N PRO A 59 -13.70 11.18 8.94
CA PRO A 59 -14.07 9.84 8.52
C PRO A 59 -14.70 9.89 7.12
N GLY A 60 -14.11 9.18 6.16
CA GLY A 60 -14.58 9.17 4.76
C GLY A 60 -13.75 9.99 3.78
N THR A 61 -12.79 10.81 4.25
CA THR A 61 -11.88 11.57 3.36
C THR A 61 -10.62 10.79 2.99
N TYR A 62 -10.66 9.45 3.01
CA TYR A 62 -9.54 8.67 2.47
C TYR A 62 -9.47 8.94 0.98
N PRO A 63 -8.37 9.54 0.46
CA PRO A 63 -8.23 9.71 -0.97
C PRO A 63 -8.21 8.32 -1.59
N ARG A 64 -9.35 7.94 -2.18
CA ARG A 64 -9.41 6.81 -3.09
C ARG A 64 -8.37 7.12 -4.15
N LYS A 65 -7.40 6.21 -4.34
CA LYS A 65 -6.80 6.12 -5.67
C LYS A 65 -8.00 5.92 -6.59
N SER A 66 -8.25 6.92 -7.44
CA SER A 66 -9.22 6.81 -8.52
C SER A 66 -8.99 5.47 -9.18
N SER A 67 -10.07 4.81 -9.54
CA SER A 67 -10.12 3.62 -10.35
C SER A 67 -9.45 3.86 -11.70
N GLN A 68 -8.12 3.93 -11.73
CA GLN A 68 -7.35 3.89 -12.96
C GLN A 68 -7.03 2.42 -13.23
N GLY A 69 -8.12 1.66 -13.35
CA GLY A 69 -8.16 0.56 -14.30
C GLY A 69 -8.03 1.20 -15.67
N ARG A 70 -7.19 0.60 -16.50
CA ARG A 70 -7.07 0.94 -17.92
C ARG A 70 -8.48 1.10 -18.49
N GLU A 71 -8.81 2.31 -18.95
CA GLU A 71 -9.81 2.47 -19.98
C GLU A 71 -9.20 1.75 -21.18
N HIS A 72 -9.63 0.51 -21.41
CA HIS A 72 -9.31 -0.21 -22.62
C HIS A 72 -10.10 0.50 -23.71
N GLU A 73 -9.41 1.43 -24.35
CA GLU A 73 -9.75 2.07 -25.61
C GLU A 73 -9.77 0.98 -26.69
N ASP A 74 -10.81 0.13 -26.67
CA ASP A 74 -11.04 -0.88 -27.69
C ASP A 74 -12.29 -0.50 -28.49
N LEU A 75 -12.00 0.03 -29.68
CA LEU A 75 -12.45 -0.59 -30.93
C LEU A 75 -13.97 -0.75 -31.09
N THR A 76 -14.66 0.36 -31.31
CA THR A 76 -15.71 0.38 -32.34
C THR A 76 -15.28 1.32 -33.47
N ALA A 77 -14.30 0.86 -34.23
CA ALA A 77 -14.19 1.15 -35.65
C ALA A 77 -14.28 -0.19 -36.38
N ASP A 78 -15.13 -0.24 -37.40
CA ASP A 78 -15.46 -1.35 -38.31
C ASP A 78 -16.39 -2.48 -37.82
N ALA A 79 -17.70 -2.29 -38.07
CA ALA A 79 -18.51 -3.16 -38.92
C ALA A 79 -19.79 -2.44 -39.40
#